data_AF-A0A917QPD9-F1
#
_entry.id   AF-A0A917QPD9-F1
#
_cell.length_a   1.000
_cell.length_b   1.000
_cell.length_c   1.000
_cell.angle_alpha   90.00
_cell.angle_beta   90.00
_cell.angle_gamma   90.00
#
_symmetry.space_group_name_H-M   'P 1'
#
loop_
_entity.id
_entity.type
_entity.pdbx_description
1 polymer ?
#
loop_
_entity_poly.entity_id
_entity_poly.type
_entity_poly.pdbx_seq_one_letter_code
_entity_poly.pdbx_strand_id
1 'polypeptide(L)'
;MSSSTDAADWPYDADRDDPLTALRIPVTSAYPGWRYTACFDRESAARPTDLEAQQLASFIEEYREHWFNDWYKAKLSQRPFDTDAKTVIFHKWAEGDWSYRRDSWEHGPFWVPVWPNLRGGEHDVKNWRAPLTLVQVMDRIHTICDEPMKRWIDWKAAHPEVFAVPALEVPDAG
;
A
#
# COMPACT_ATOMS: atom_id res chain seq x y z
N MET A 1 27.93 -26.60 -16.96
CA MET A 1 27.55 -26.55 -15.53
C MET A 1 27.94 -25.17 -15.02
N SER A 2 26.98 -24.27 -14.88
CA SER A 2 27.20 -22.98 -14.21
C SER A 2 26.19 -22.91 -13.08
N SER A 3 26.71 -22.99 -11.85
CA SER A 3 25.93 -22.89 -10.61
C SER A 3 25.54 -21.43 -10.39
N SER A 4 24.24 -21.13 -10.36
CA SER A 4 23.71 -19.86 -9.86
C SER A 4 23.54 -19.97 -8.34
N THR A 5 24.46 -19.36 -7.59
CA THR A 5 24.47 -19.37 -6.11
C THR A 5 24.08 -18.00 -5.55
N ASP A 6 23.06 -17.33 -6.10
CA ASP A 6 22.60 -16.01 -5.59
C ASP A 6 21.25 -16.07 -4.85
N ALA A 7 20.51 -17.18 -4.95
CA ALA A 7 19.16 -17.27 -4.35
C ALA A 7 19.13 -17.61 -2.84
N ALA A 8 20.29 -17.79 -2.19
CA ALA A 8 20.33 -18.25 -0.80
C ALA A 8 20.24 -17.13 0.26
N ASP A 9 20.56 -15.88 -0.08
CA ASP A 9 20.63 -14.76 0.88
C ASP A 9 19.34 -13.91 0.93
N TRP A 10 18.47 -14.04 -0.07
CA TRP A 10 17.23 -13.26 -0.16
C TRP A 10 16.02 -14.19 -0.22
N PRO A 11 15.40 -14.51 0.92
CA PRO A 11 14.30 -15.47 0.96
C PRO A 11 12.97 -14.88 0.47
N TYR A 12 12.92 -13.57 0.20
CA TYR A 12 11.72 -12.81 -0.15
C TYR A 12 11.43 -12.87 -1.65
N ASP A 13 10.15 -12.84 -2.02
CA ASP A 13 9.70 -12.72 -3.42
C ASP A 13 9.61 -11.25 -3.90
N ALA A 14 9.90 -10.31 -3.00
CA ALA A 14 10.03 -8.89 -3.28
C ALA A 14 11.38 -8.53 -3.92
N ASP A 15 11.43 -7.45 -4.70
CA ASP A 15 12.64 -6.96 -5.35
C ASP A 15 13.64 -6.40 -4.33
N ARG A 16 14.80 -7.04 -4.21
CA ARG A 16 15.86 -6.66 -3.25
C ARG A 16 16.34 -5.23 -3.44
N ASP A 17 16.60 -4.86 -4.70
CA ASP A 17 17.28 -3.61 -5.05
C ASP A 17 16.32 -2.46 -5.37
N ASP A 18 15.01 -2.65 -5.16
CA ASP A 18 14.04 -1.58 -5.35
C ASP A 18 14.22 -0.49 -4.28
N PRO A 19 14.24 0.81 -4.65
CA PRO A 19 14.38 1.91 -3.68
C PRO A 19 13.33 1.89 -2.55
N LEU A 20 12.13 1.36 -2.80
CA LEU A 20 11.06 1.23 -1.80
C LEU A 20 11.41 0.24 -0.68
N THR A 21 12.36 -0.67 -0.92
CA THR A 21 12.90 -1.57 0.12
C THR A 21 13.55 -0.79 1.27
N ALA A 22 14.18 0.37 1.00
CA ALA A 22 14.73 1.23 2.05
C ALA A 22 13.66 1.80 2.99
N LEU A 23 12.43 1.92 2.50
CA LEU A 23 11.25 2.32 3.26
C LEU A 23 10.47 1.13 3.83
N ARG A 24 11.05 -0.09 3.77
CA ARG A 24 10.41 -1.35 4.18
C ARG A 24 9.15 -1.69 3.39
N ILE A 25 8.99 -1.14 2.18
CA ILE A 25 7.88 -1.42 1.28
C ILE A 25 8.34 -2.48 0.26
N PRO A 26 7.86 -3.72 0.36
CA PRO A 26 8.19 -4.76 -0.61
C PRO A 26 7.52 -4.46 -1.96
N VAL A 27 8.30 -4.56 -3.05
CA VAL A 27 7.79 -4.55 -4.42
C VAL A 27 7.73 -5.98 -4.94
N THR A 28 6.53 -6.48 -5.21
CA THR A 28 6.30 -7.89 -5.57
C THR A 28 5.08 -7.99 -6.49
N SER A 29 4.72 -9.21 -6.91
CA SER A 29 3.52 -9.42 -7.73
C SER A 29 2.23 -9.13 -6.95
N ALA A 30 1.12 -9.05 -7.68
CA ALA A 30 -0.21 -9.01 -7.10
C ALA A 30 -0.56 -10.22 -6.21
N TYR A 31 0.24 -11.30 -6.22
CA TYR A 31 0.07 -12.53 -5.45
C TYR A 31 1.37 -12.87 -4.71
N PRO A 32 1.72 -12.14 -3.65
CA PRO A 32 2.96 -12.40 -2.95
C PRO A 32 2.98 -13.79 -2.30
N GLY A 33 4.11 -14.47 -2.42
CA GLY A 33 4.39 -15.73 -1.72
C GLY A 33 4.64 -15.51 -0.22
N TRP A 34 5.03 -14.30 0.17
CA TRP A 34 5.19 -13.88 1.56
C TRP A 34 4.03 -13.03 2.06
N ARG A 35 3.75 -13.17 3.37
CA ARG A 35 2.71 -12.43 4.08
C ARG A 35 3.26 -11.12 4.63
N TYR A 36 3.35 -10.10 3.79
CA TYR A 36 3.74 -8.74 4.19
C TYR A 36 2.59 -7.99 4.85
N THR A 37 2.89 -6.95 5.63
CA THR A 37 1.86 -5.99 6.11
C THR A 37 1.17 -5.29 4.94
N ALA A 38 1.97 -4.69 4.07
CA ALA A 38 1.53 -4.19 2.78
C ALA A 38 2.67 -4.29 1.76
N CYS A 39 2.33 -4.30 0.48
CA CYS A 39 3.29 -4.28 -0.61
C CYS A 39 2.81 -3.41 -1.77
N PHE A 40 3.76 -3.05 -2.64
CA PHE A 40 3.50 -2.37 -3.90
C PHE A 40 3.56 -3.38 -5.04
N ASP A 41 2.55 -3.36 -5.92
CA ASP A 41 2.50 -4.25 -7.07
C ASP A 41 3.50 -3.82 -8.14
N ARG A 42 4.44 -4.71 -8.46
CA ARG A 42 5.47 -4.53 -9.49
C ARG A 42 4.87 -4.22 -10.85
N GLU A 43 3.68 -4.75 -11.13
CA GLU A 43 2.98 -4.56 -12.40
C GLU A 43 2.19 -3.24 -12.47
N SER A 44 2.33 -2.35 -11.47
CA SER A 44 1.75 -1.01 -11.50
C SER A 44 2.22 -0.22 -12.73
N ALA A 45 1.28 0.47 -13.38
CA ALA A 45 1.56 1.26 -14.58
C ALA A 45 2.39 2.53 -14.29
N ALA A 46 2.43 2.97 -13.03
CA ALA A 46 3.24 4.10 -12.59
C ALA A 46 3.90 3.79 -11.24
N ARG A 47 5.06 4.42 -10.98
CA ARG A 47 5.72 4.38 -9.67
C ARG A 47 5.06 5.35 -8.69
N PRO A 48 5.13 5.09 -7.37
CA PRO A 48 4.73 6.08 -6.38
C PRO A 48 5.63 7.31 -6.49
N THR A 49 5.07 8.49 -6.23
CA THR A 49 5.86 9.68 -5.90
C THR A 49 6.53 9.51 -4.53
N ASP A 50 7.49 10.37 -4.19
CA ASP A 50 8.13 10.33 -2.87
C ASP A 50 7.12 10.48 -1.73
N LEU A 51 6.11 11.35 -1.90
CA LEU A 51 5.04 11.52 -0.91
C LEU A 51 4.18 10.25 -0.78
N GLU A 52 3.80 9.63 -1.90
CA GLU A 52 3.03 8.38 -1.87
C GLU A 52 3.85 7.22 -1.27
N ALA A 53 5.16 7.17 -1.52
CA ALA A 53 6.05 6.21 -0.90
C ALA A 53 6.11 6.40 0.63
N GLN A 54 6.17 7.66 1.11
CA GLN A 54 6.09 7.96 2.55
C GLN A 54 4.72 7.57 3.13
N GLN A 55 3.63 7.78 2.40
CA GLN A 55 2.30 7.34 2.82
C GLN A 55 2.21 5.82 2.95
N LEU A 56 2.75 5.06 1.98
CA LEU A 56 2.81 3.59 2.05
C LEU A 56 3.63 3.12 3.26
N ALA A 57 4.77 3.76 3.52
CA ALA A 57 5.60 3.44 4.68
C ALA A 57 4.86 3.72 5.99
N SER A 58 4.20 4.88 6.10
CA SER A 58 3.42 5.25 7.29
C SER A 58 2.21 4.33 7.51
N PHE A 59 1.60 3.82 6.44
CA PHE A 59 0.55 2.80 6.53
C PHE A 59 1.08 1.48 7.15
N ILE A 60 2.26 1.03 6.74
CA ILE A 60 2.91 -0.17 7.31
C ILE A 60 3.26 0.08 8.77
N GLU A 61 3.77 1.27 9.08
CA GLU A 61 4.14 1.69 10.43
C GLU A 61 2.93 1.73 11.37
N GLU A 62 1.79 2.28 10.95
CA GLU A 62 0.56 2.29 11.78
C GLU A 62 0.17 0.86 12.19
N TYR A 63 0.16 -0.06 11.22
CA TYR A 63 -0.21 -1.44 11.48
C TYR A 63 0.76 -2.08 12.47
N ARG A 64 2.06 -1.85 12.27
CA ARG A 64 3.13 -2.34 13.14
C ARG A 64 3.00 -1.76 14.55
N GLU A 65 2.74 -0.47 14.70
CA GLU A 65 2.58 0.18 15.99
C GLU A 65 1.35 -0.33 16.75
N HIS A 66 0.28 -0.62 16.03
CA HIS A 66 -0.97 -1.05 16.62
C HIS A 66 -1.00 -2.54 16.98
N TRP A 67 -0.54 -3.42 16.09
CA TRP A 67 -0.73 -4.87 16.25
C TRP A 67 0.44 -5.60 16.88
N PHE A 68 1.64 -5.01 16.87
CA PHE A 68 2.84 -5.69 17.35
C PHE A 68 3.26 -5.19 18.72
N ASN A 69 3.71 -6.11 19.58
CA ASN A 69 4.36 -5.74 20.84
C ASN A 69 5.83 -5.38 20.61
N ASP A 70 6.47 -4.77 21.60
CA ASP A 70 7.85 -4.25 21.50
C ASP A 70 8.88 -5.33 21.13
N TRP A 71 8.73 -6.53 21.70
CA TRP A 71 9.60 -7.66 21.36
C TRP A 71 9.49 -8.03 19.89
N TYR A 72 8.25 -8.11 19.37
CA TYR A 72 8.01 -8.49 17.99
C TYR A 72 8.42 -7.38 17.01
N LYS A 73 8.21 -6.11 17.37
CA LYS A 73 8.77 -4.94 16.66
C LYS A 73 10.29 -5.05 16.56
N ALA A 74 10.98 -5.30 17.67
CA ALA A 74 12.44 -5.45 17.69
C ALA A 74 12.92 -6.60 16.79
N LYS A 75 12.20 -7.73 16.80
CA LYS A 75 12.47 -8.87 15.90
C LYS A 75 12.29 -8.48 14.43
N LEU A 76 11.21 -7.80 14.07
CA LEU A 76 10.93 -7.40 12.68
C LEU A 76 11.86 -6.28 12.19
N SER A 77 12.38 -5.43 13.07
CA SER A 77 13.39 -4.41 12.71
C SER A 77 14.68 -4.98 12.14
N GLN A 78 14.99 -6.25 12.43
CA GLN A 78 16.18 -6.94 11.90
C GLN A 78 15.98 -7.46 10.47
N ARG A 79 14.75 -7.33 9.93
CA ARG A 79 14.37 -7.77 8.58
C ARG A 79 14.13 -6.55 7.70
N PRO A 80 14.27 -6.66 6.37
CA PRO A 80 13.92 -5.57 5.45
C PRO A 80 12.43 -5.23 5.47
N PHE A 81 11.55 -6.20 5.75
CA PHE A 81 10.10 -6.03 5.68
C PHE A 81 9.37 -6.50 6.93
N ASP A 82 8.23 -5.86 7.22
CA ASP A 82 7.28 -6.31 8.22
C ASP A 82 6.40 -7.42 7.64
N THR A 83 6.41 -8.58 8.30
CA THR A 83 5.87 -9.86 7.81
C THR A 83 4.91 -10.48 8.85
N ASP A 84 4.23 -11.56 8.48
CA ASP A 84 3.22 -12.29 9.27
C ASP A 84 1.87 -11.56 9.43
N ALA A 85 1.45 -10.82 8.39
CA ALA A 85 0.17 -10.10 8.35
C ALA A 85 -0.74 -10.56 7.21
N LYS A 86 -2.01 -10.09 7.18
CA LYS A 86 -2.86 -10.21 5.98
C LYS A 86 -2.46 -9.12 5.00
N THR A 87 -1.87 -9.50 3.88
CA THR A 87 -1.23 -8.54 2.99
C THR A 87 -2.24 -7.68 2.25
N VAL A 88 -2.02 -6.36 2.32
CA VAL A 88 -2.64 -5.38 1.43
C VAL A 88 -1.68 -5.10 0.29
N ILE A 89 -2.14 -5.29 -0.94
CA ILE A 89 -1.36 -5.01 -2.14
C ILE A 89 -1.89 -3.71 -2.74
N PHE A 90 -1.03 -2.73 -2.96
CA PHE A 90 -1.36 -1.46 -3.60
C PHE A 90 -0.91 -1.45 -5.07
N HIS A 91 -1.77 -0.96 -5.96
CA HIS A 91 -1.49 -0.84 -7.39
C HIS A 91 -1.78 0.59 -7.86
N LYS A 92 -0.85 1.17 -8.62
CA LYS A 92 -1.00 2.51 -9.20
C LYS A 92 -1.22 2.43 -10.71
N TRP A 93 -2.39 2.88 -11.16
CA TRP A 93 -2.75 2.90 -12.58
C TRP A 93 -2.24 4.15 -13.30
N ALA A 94 -2.24 5.29 -12.61
CA ALA A 94 -1.79 6.59 -13.09
C ALA A 94 -1.60 7.54 -11.89
N GLU A 95 -1.21 8.78 -12.16
CA GLU A 95 -1.15 9.81 -11.13
C GLU A 95 -2.54 10.04 -10.50
N GLY A 96 -2.62 9.96 -9.16
CA GLY A 96 -3.89 10.08 -8.44
C GLY A 96 -4.86 8.92 -8.65
N ASP A 97 -4.44 7.81 -9.27
CA ASP A 97 -5.29 6.66 -9.56
C ASP A 97 -4.72 5.37 -8.95
N TRP A 98 -5.22 5.04 -7.77
CA TRP A 98 -4.79 3.92 -6.97
C TRP A 98 -5.89 2.88 -6.79
N SER A 99 -5.46 1.65 -6.57
CA SER A 99 -6.32 0.56 -6.14
C SER A 99 -5.58 -0.32 -5.15
N TYR A 100 -6.33 -1.16 -4.45
CA TYR A 100 -5.76 -2.19 -3.60
C TYR A 100 -6.47 -3.51 -3.77
N ARG A 101 -5.80 -4.56 -3.32
CA ARG A 101 -6.43 -5.84 -3.04
C ARG A 101 -5.87 -6.43 -1.76
N ARG A 102 -6.46 -7.54 -1.32
CA ARG A 102 -5.94 -8.34 -0.22
C ARG A 102 -5.54 -9.72 -0.72
N ASP A 103 -4.49 -10.28 -0.13
CA ASP A 103 -4.01 -11.64 -0.40
C ASP A 103 -5.11 -12.71 -0.21
N SER A 104 -5.99 -12.50 0.75
CA SER A 104 -7.11 -13.38 1.11
C SER A 104 -8.31 -13.30 0.16
N TRP A 105 -8.28 -12.45 -0.87
CA TRP A 105 -9.36 -12.36 -1.85
C TRP A 105 -9.16 -13.38 -2.97
N GLU A 106 -9.88 -14.50 -2.85
CA GLU A 106 -9.90 -15.59 -3.85
C GLU A 106 -10.98 -15.38 -4.94
N HIS A 107 -11.98 -14.54 -4.68
CA HIS A 107 -13.14 -14.29 -5.56
C HIS A 107 -13.58 -12.81 -5.52
N GLY A 108 -14.29 -12.35 -6.55
CA GLY A 108 -14.82 -10.97 -6.65
C GLY A 108 -13.95 -10.02 -7.49
N PRO A 109 -14.24 -8.70 -7.49
CA PRO A 109 -13.41 -7.73 -8.20
C PRO A 109 -11.98 -7.76 -7.67
N PHE A 110 -11.04 -8.02 -8.58
CA PHE A 110 -9.66 -8.33 -8.25
C PHE A 110 -8.89 -7.15 -7.62
N TRP A 111 -9.25 -5.93 -8.01
CA TRP A 111 -8.76 -4.67 -7.47
C TRP A 111 -9.95 -3.80 -7.03
N VAL A 112 -9.74 -2.98 -6.00
CA VAL A 112 -10.70 -2.00 -5.51
C VAL A 112 -10.05 -0.62 -5.44
N PRO A 113 -10.55 0.40 -6.16
CA PRO A 113 -11.52 0.29 -7.25
C PRO A 113 -11.10 -0.69 -8.35
N VAL A 114 -12.04 -1.09 -9.20
CA VAL A 114 -11.70 -1.92 -10.36
C VAL A 114 -10.80 -1.15 -11.34
N TRP A 115 -10.23 -1.90 -12.26
CA TRP A 115 -9.29 -1.44 -13.27
C TRP A 115 -9.93 -0.29 -14.05
N PRO A 116 -9.19 0.77 -14.44
CA PRO A 116 -9.79 1.97 -15.03
C PRO A 116 -10.72 1.70 -16.20
N ASN A 117 -10.40 0.72 -17.04
CA ASN A 117 -11.21 0.32 -18.21
C ASN A 117 -12.52 -0.41 -17.86
N LEU A 118 -12.70 -0.88 -16.63
CA LEU A 118 -13.89 -1.58 -16.15
C LEU A 118 -14.79 -0.71 -15.26
N ARG A 119 -14.38 0.52 -14.94
CA ARG A 119 -15.14 1.46 -14.10
C ARG A 119 -16.43 1.88 -14.79
N GLY A 120 -17.50 2.00 -14.01
CA GLY A 120 -18.86 2.25 -14.48
C GLY A 120 -19.52 1.06 -15.21
N GLY A 121 -18.84 -0.09 -15.31
CA GLY A 121 -19.36 -1.33 -15.89
C GLY A 121 -19.94 -2.30 -14.86
N GLU A 122 -20.34 -3.49 -15.31
CA GLU A 122 -20.98 -4.53 -14.47
C GLU A 122 -20.10 -5.02 -13.31
N HIS A 123 -18.77 -4.92 -13.46
CA HIS A 123 -17.81 -5.30 -12.42
C HIS A 123 -17.54 -4.18 -11.40
N ASP A 124 -18.06 -2.97 -11.64
CA ASP A 124 -17.93 -1.83 -10.76
C ASP A 124 -19.16 -1.70 -9.84
N VAL A 125 -19.27 -2.63 -8.89
CA VAL A 125 -20.47 -2.82 -8.04
C VAL A 125 -20.84 -1.58 -7.23
N LYS A 126 -19.89 -0.67 -6.96
CA LYS A 126 -20.20 0.62 -6.29
C LYS A 126 -20.14 1.84 -7.23
N ASN A 127 -20.04 1.62 -8.54
CA ASN A 127 -20.01 2.66 -9.58
C ASN A 127 -18.93 3.72 -9.29
N TRP A 128 -17.71 3.25 -8.99
CA TRP A 128 -16.48 4.03 -8.87
C TRP A 128 -16.08 4.65 -10.22
N ARG A 129 -16.84 5.66 -10.66
CA ARG A 129 -16.54 6.38 -11.91
C ARG A 129 -15.26 7.21 -11.83
N ALA A 130 -14.82 7.55 -10.62
CA ALA A 130 -13.64 8.39 -10.41
C ALA A 130 -12.45 7.57 -9.87
N PRO A 131 -11.22 7.88 -10.31
CA PRO A 131 -9.99 7.47 -9.64
C PRO A 131 -10.01 7.78 -8.14
N LEU A 132 -9.34 6.94 -7.34
CA LEU A 132 -9.10 7.21 -5.93
C LEU A 132 -7.63 7.55 -5.71
N THR A 133 -7.36 8.55 -4.89
CA THR A 133 -6.01 8.82 -4.39
C THR A 133 -5.55 7.71 -3.45
N LEU A 134 -4.24 7.61 -3.23
CA LEU A 134 -3.69 6.63 -2.29
C LEU A 134 -4.30 6.75 -0.90
N VAL A 135 -4.45 7.97 -0.38
CA VAL A 135 -5.06 8.22 0.94
C VAL A 135 -6.51 7.74 1.00
N GLN A 136 -7.30 7.97 -0.05
CA GLN A 136 -8.68 7.48 -0.11
C GLN A 136 -8.74 5.94 -0.12
N VAL A 137 -7.79 5.30 -0.80
CA VAL A 137 -7.63 3.84 -0.76
C VAL A 137 -7.27 3.36 0.65
N MET A 138 -6.33 4.03 1.34
CA MET A 138 -5.95 3.69 2.72
C MET A 138 -7.08 3.87 3.72
N ASP A 139 -7.85 4.97 3.60
CA ASP A 139 -9.04 5.23 4.42
C ASP A 139 -10.05 4.09 4.29
N ARG A 140 -10.26 3.63 3.06
CA ARG A 140 -11.14 2.51 2.76
C ARG A 140 -10.65 1.20 3.37
N ILE A 141 -9.35 0.91 3.27
CA ILE A 141 -8.75 -0.28 3.90
C ILE A 141 -8.96 -0.28 5.42
N HIS A 142 -8.96 0.91 6.03
CA HIS A 142 -9.21 1.17 7.44
C HIS A 142 -10.68 1.41 7.80
N THR A 143 -11.64 1.22 6.88
CA THR A 143 -13.07 1.42 7.15
C THR A 143 -13.71 0.12 7.62
N ILE A 144 -14.44 0.17 8.73
CA ILE A 144 -15.37 -0.89 9.15
C ILE A 144 -16.78 -0.29 9.11
N CYS A 145 -17.68 -0.94 8.37
CA CYS A 145 -18.99 -0.37 7.99
C CYS A 145 -18.82 0.87 7.11
N ASP A 146 -18.94 2.07 7.69
CA ASP A 146 -19.16 3.31 6.93
C ASP A 146 -18.08 4.38 7.15
N GLU A 147 -17.30 4.30 8.23
CA GLU A 147 -16.28 5.29 8.58
C GLU A 147 -14.89 4.67 8.80
N PRO A 148 -13.80 5.39 8.46
CA PRO A 148 -12.46 4.98 8.84
C PRO A 148 -12.35 4.82 10.36
N MET A 149 -11.64 3.78 10.80
CA MET A 149 -11.40 3.54 12.23
C MET A 149 -10.74 4.76 12.88
N LYS A 150 -11.21 5.14 14.06
CA LYS A 150 -10.69 6.30 14.81
C LYS A 150 -9.16 6.31 14.92
N ARG A 151 -8.55 5.13 15.17
CA ARG A 151 -7.09 5.01 15.28
C ARG A 151 -6.35 5.48 14.01
N TRP A 152 -6.91 5.22 12.83
CA TRP A 152 -6.31 5.62 11.56
C TRP A 152 -6.46 7.14 11.36
N ILE A 153 -7.61 7.69 11.74
CA ILE A 153 -7.82 9.15 11.73
C ILE A 153 -6.83 9.84 12.67
N ASP A 154 -6.69 9.34 13.90
CA ASP A 154 -5.75 9.85 14.88
C ASP A 154 -4.29 9.72 14.39
N TRP A 155 -3.95 8.60 13.75
CA TRP A 155 -2.64 8.38 13.14
C TRP A 155 -2.32 9.40 12.06
N LYS A 156 -3.23 9.64 11.11
CA LYS A 156 -3.04 10.66 10.07
C LYS A 156 -2.89 12.06 10.68
N ALA A 157 -3.68 12.38 11.71
CA ALA A 157 -3.59 13.67 12.40
C ALA A 157 -2.26 13.86 13.14
N ALA A 158 -1.64 12.78 13.61
CA ALA A 158 -0.32 12.79 14.23
C ALA A 158 0.85 12.88 13.24
N HIS A 159 0.61 12.62 11.95
CA HIS A 159 1.61 12.64 10.86
C HIS A 159 1.20 13.60 9.72
N PRO A 160 0.99 14.90 10.01
CA PRO A 160 0.54 15.86 9.02
C PRO A 160 1.54 16.04 7.87
N GLU A 161 2.83 15.83 8.08
CA GLU A 161 3.87 15.88 7.05
C GLU A 161 3.68 14.84 5.94
N VAL A 162 3.00 13.73 6.23
CA VAL A 162 2.72 12.64 5.28
C VAL A 162 1.31 12.74 4.68
N PHE A 163 0.34 13.24 5.47
CA PHE A 163 -1.09 13.17 5.11
C PHE A 163 -1.79 14.53 4.93
N ALA A 164 -1.15 15.65 5.27
CA ALA A 164 -1.72 16.95 4.94
C ALA A 164 -1.66 17.17 3.43
N VAL A 165 -2.79 17.59 2.86
CA VAL A 165 -2.80 18.11 1.49
C VAL A 165 -1.92 19.37 1.51
N PRO A 166 -0.87 19.47 0.66
CA PRO A 166 -0.18 20.73 0.52
C PRO A 166 -1.24 21.75 0.12
N ALA A 167 -1.42 22.79 0.94
CA ALA A 167 -2.34 23.86 0.61
C ALA A 167 -1.95 24.37 -0.77
N LEU A 168 -2.79 24.10 -1.76
CA LEU A 168 -2.71 24.80 -3.04
C LEU A 168 -2.84 26.28 -2.66
N GLU A 169 -1.74 27.02 -2.79
CA GLU A 169 -1.79 28.47 -2.81
C GLU A 169 -2.82 28.83 -3.89
N VAL A 170 -4.01 29.22 -3.47
CA VAL A 170 -4.98 29.84 -4.36
C VAL A 170 -4.31 31.15 -4.76
N PRO A 171 -3.90 31.36 -6.02
CA PRO A 171 -3.40 32.66 -6.41
C PRO A 171 -4.56 33.64 -6.19
N ASP A 172 -4.32 34.64 -5.35
CA ASP A 172 -5.22 35.76 -5.14
C ASP A 172 -5.68 36.27 -6.51
N ALA A 173 -6.98 36.11 -6.79
CA ALA A 173 -7.60 36.77 -7.91
C ALA A 173 -7.70 38.26 -7.52
N GLY A 174 -6.75 39.05 -8.01
CA GLY A 174 -6.79 40.51 -7.98
C GLY A 174 -7.92 41.11 -8.80
#